data_AF-A0A1I5U6S5-F1
#
_entry.id   AF-A0A1I5U6S5-F1
#
_cell.length_a   1.000
_cell.length_b   1.000
_cell.length_c   1.000
_cell.angle_alpha   90.00
_cell.angle_beta   90.00
_cell.angle_gamma   90.00
#
_symmetry.space_group_name_H-M   'P 1'
#
loop_
_entity.id
_entity.type
_entity.pdbx_description
1 polymer ?
#
loop_
_entity_poly.entity_id
_entity_poly.type
_entity_poly.pdbx_seq_one_letter_code
_entity_poly.pdbx_strand_id
1 'polypeptide(L)'
;MTTCGHLDQIRDVTPDSTEGCTDCLAIGSTWVHLRECLSCGHVACCDSSPNRHATAHAEGSGHPIIRSFEPGEDWRWCYPDRAIV
;
A
#
# COMPACT_ATOMS: atom_id res chain seq x y z
N MET A 1 3.68 21.99 -6.94
CA MET A 1 2.98 20.70 -7.07
C MET A 1 4.04 19.67 -7.41
N THR A 2 4.40 18.84 -6.43
CA THR A 2 5.46 17.83 -6.60
C THR A 2 4.95 16.81 -7.61
N THR A 3 5.50 16.85 -8.81
CA THR A 3 5.15 15.86 -9.84
C THR A 3 5.91 14.59 -9.49
N CYS A 4 5.22 13.63 -8.88
CA CYS A 4 5.80 12.32 -8.60
C CYS A 4 6.08 11.61 -9.92
N GLY A 5 7.34 11.27 -10.17
CA GLY A 5 7.78 10.58 -11.38
C GLY A 5 7.40 9.10 -11.42
N HIS A 6 6.71 8.59 -10.39
CA HIS A 6 6.30 7.19 -10.26
C HIS A 6 4.82 6.95 -10.59
N LEU A 7 4.06 8.01 -10.87
CA LEU A 7 2.63 7.91 -11.20
C LEU A 7 2.37 7.07 -12.46
N ASP A 8 3.37 6.90 -13.32
CA ASP A 8 3.33 6.02 -14.50
C ASP A 8 3.21 4.53 -14.13
N GLN A 9 3.56 4.17 -12.90
CA GLN A 9 3.47 2.80 -12.40
C GLN A 9 2.10 2.44 -11.84
N ILE A 10 1.17 3.40 -11.76
CA ILE A 10 -0.21 3.17 -11.36
C ILE A 10 -0.94 2.43 -12.48
N ARG A 11 -1.65 1.37 -12.10
CA ARG A 11 -2.47 0.55 -13.00
C ARG A 11 -3.87 0.40 -12.43
N ASP A 12 -4.81 0.02 -13.29
CA ASP A 12 -6.10 -0.48 -12.84
C ASP A 12 -5.87 -1.86 -12.23
N VAL A 13 -5.94 -1.93 -10.90
CA VAL A 13 -5.65 -3.13 -10.11
C VAL A 13 -6.86 -3.53 -9.30
N THR A 14 -6.97 -4.83 -9.06
CA THR A 14 -7.97 -5.38 -8.14
C THR A 14 -7.25 -5.75 -6.85
N PRO A 15 -7.79 -5.43 -5.66
CA PRO A 15 -7.18 -5.80 -4.40
C PRO A 15 -7.09 -7.33 -4.31
N ASP A 16 -5.92 -7.86 -3.94
CA ASP A 16 -5.72 -9.32 -3.77
C ASP A 16 -6.53 -9.88 -2.60
N SER A 17 -6.82 -9.04 -1.61
CA SER A 17 -7.60 -9.39 -0.42
C SER A 17 -8.49 -8.23 0.01
N THR A 18 -9.77 -8.54 0.23
CA THR A 18 -10.70 -7.61 0.90
C THR A 18 -10.85 -7.92 2.39
N GLU A 19 -10.27 -9.02 2.87
CA GLU A 19 -10.38 -9.46 4.27
C GLU A 19 -9.36 -8.76 5.17
N GLY A 20 -8.22 -8.34 4.61
CA GLY A 20 -7.14 -7.76 5.37
C GLY A 20 -5.78 -7.88 4.70
N CYS A 21 -4.74 -7.54 5.46
CA CYS A 21 -3.36 -7.71 5.01
C CYS A 21 -3.04 -9.20 4.91
N THR A 22 -2.82 -9.68 3.68
CA THR A 22 -2.57 -11.10 3.36
C THR A 22 -1.40 -11.67 4.18
N ASP A 23 -0.31 -10.90 4.33
CA ASP A 23 0.85 -11.30 5.13
C ASP A 23 0.55 -11.37 6.63
N CYS A 24 -0.24 -10.45 7.18
CA CYS A 24 -0.65 -10.52 8.59
C CYS A 24 -1.59 -11.70 8.84
N LEU A 25 -2.52 -11.97 7.92
CA LEU A 25 -3.43 -13.11 8.01
C LEU A 25 -2.66 -14.43 8.02
N ALA A 26 -1.63 -14.56 7.18
CA ALA A 26 -0.79 -15.76 7.10
C ALA A 26 -0.08 -16.09 8.43
N ILE A 27 0.28 -15.07 9.21
CA ILE A 27 0.97 -15.24 10.51
C ILE A 27 0.04 -15.08 11.72
N GLY A 28 -1.26 -14.88 11.50
CA GLY A 28 -2.24 -14.65 12.58
C GLY A 28 -1.99 -13.36 13.38
N SER A 29 -1.44 -12.33 12.74
CA SER A 29 -1.15 -11.03 13.35
C SER A 29 -2.23 -10.00 13.06
N THR A 30 -2.21 -8.90 13.80
CA THR A 30 -3.15 -7.78 13.67
C THR A 30 -2.54 -6.63 12.87
N TRP A 31 -3.38 -5.69 12.46
CA TRP A 31 -2.99 -4.46 11.78
C TRP A 31 -3.85 -3.29 12.25
N VAL A 32 -3.42 -2.07 11.91
CA VAL A 32 -4.15 -0.84 12.24
C VAL A 32 -4.98 -0.38 11.04
N HIS A 33 -4.33 -0.12 9.90
CA HIS A 33 -4.98 0.28 8.66
C HIS A 33 -4.39 -0.47 7.47
N LEU A 34 -5.19 -0.57 6.41
CA LEU A 34 -4.83 -1.26 5.18
C LEU A 34 -4.46 -0.27 4.08
N ARG A 35 -3.50 -0.69 3.27
CA ARG A 35 -3.01 0.03 2.10
C ARG A 35 -3.01 -0.91 0.91
N GLU A 36 -3.43 -0.43 -0.24
CA GLU A 36 -3.43 -1.20 -1.47
C GLU A 36 -2.37 -0.65 -2.41
N CYS A 37 -1.54 -1.54 -2.94
CA CYS A 37 -0.56 -1.20 -3.96
C CYS A 37 -1.24 -0.88 -5.29
N LEU A 38 -0.96 0.29 -5.85
CA LEU A 38 -1.55 0.70 -7.13
C LEU A 38 -0.84 0.11 -8.37
N SER A 39 0.24 -0.64 -8.18
CA SER A 39 0.96 -1.29 -9.27
C SER A 39 0.56 -2.75 -9.47
N CYS A 40 0.17 -3.46 -8.39
CA CYS A 40 -0.21 -4.87 -8.45
C CYS A 40 -1.48 -5.26 -7.69
N GLY A 41 -2.08 -4.36 -6.89
CA GLY A 41 -3.28 -4.66 -6.09
C GLY A 41 -3.01 -5.31 -4.74
N HIS A 42 -1.74 -5.44 -4.31
CA HIS A 42 -1.42 -6.07 -3.02
C HIS A 42 -1.92 -5.24 -1.83
N VAL A 43 -2.69 -5.84 -0.93
CA VAL A 43 -3.24 -5.25 0.28
C VAL A 43 -2.34 -5.59 1.46
N ALA A 44 -1.74 -4.55 2.03
CA ALA A 44 -0.75 -4.66 3.09
C ALA A 44 -1.06 -3.71 4.26
N CYS A 45 -0.56 -4.05 5.44
CA CYS A 45 -0.73 -3.23 6.63
C CYS A 45 0.20 -2.01 6.60
N CYS A 46 -0.30 -0.87 7.09
CA CYS A 46 0.43 0.39 7.08
C CYS A 46 1.66 0.40 8.00
N ASP A 47 2.50 1.44 7.89
CA ASP A 47 3.68 1.67 8.73
C ASP A 47 3.40 1.81 10.23
N SER A 48 2.17 2.20 10.61
CA SER A 48 1.73 2.24 12.01
C SER A 48 1.36 0.86 12.55
N SER A 49 1.26 -0.15 11.70
CA SER A 49 1.03 -1.54 12.10
C SER A 49 2.34 -2.21 12.55
N PRO A 50 2.28 -3.26 13.39
CA PRO A 50 3.49 -3.90 13.93
C PRO A 50 4.46 -4.41 12.85
N ASN A 51 3.92 -4.96 11.75
CA ASN A 51 4.71 -5.64 10.73
C ASN A 51 5.08 -4.77 9.52
N ARG A 52 4.42 -3.62 9.32
CA ARG A 52 4.75 -2.64 8.25
C ARG A 52 4.87 -3.25 6.84
N HIS A 53 3.96 -4.16 6.51
CA HIS A 53 4.02 -4.90 5.25
C HIS A 53 3.93 -4.01 4.01
N ALA A 54 3.26 -2.86 4.06
CA ALA A 54 3.16 -1.95 2.92
C ALA A 54 4.55 -1.43 2.49
N THR A 55 5.42 -1.11 3.46
CA THR A 55 6.79 -0.63 3.21
C THR A 55 7.69 -1.75 2.74
N ALA A 56 7.63 -2.90 3.42
CA ALA A 56 8.37 -4.08 2.99
C ALA A 56 7.99 -4.51 1.56
N HIS A 57 6.70 -4.44 1.23
CA HIS A 57 6.21 -4.68 -0.12
C HIS A 57 6.79 -3.67 -1.11
N ALA A 58 6.70 -2.37 -0.82
CA ALA A 58 7.20 -1.33 -1.72
C ALA A 58 8.71 -1.49 -2.01
N GLU A 59 9.52 -1.77 -0.99
CA GLU A 59 10.97 -1.99 -1.13
C GLU A 59 11.30 -3.30 -1.85
N GLY A 60 10.58 -4.38 -1.57
CA GLY A 60 10.86 -5.71 -2.12
C GLY A 60 10.36 -5.92 -3.55
N SER A 61 9.24 -5.31 -3.91
CA SER A 61 8.61 -5.43 -5.25
C SER A 61 9.00 -4.31 -6.21
N GLY A 62 9.53 -3.20 -5.69
CA GLY A 62 9.75 -1.99 -6.47
C GLY A 62 8.44 -1.28 -6.84
N HIS A 63 7.37 -1.45 -6.05
CA HIS A 63 6.10 -0.74 -6.21
C HIS A 63 6.04 0.48 -5.28
N PRO A 64 6.32 1.69 -5.77
CA PRO A 64 6.53 2.86 -4.94
C PRO A 64 5.23 3.49 -4.44
N ILE A 65 4.08 3.19 -5.07
CA ILE A 65 2.81 3.87 -4.80
C ILE A 65 1.78 2.92 -4.20
N ILE A 66 1.21 3.37 -3.09
CA ILE A 66 0.04 2.77 -2.44
C ILE A 66 -1.11 3.78 -2.35
N ARG A 67 -2.33 3.30 -2.23
CA ARG A 67 -3.49 4.08 -1.78
C ARG A 67 -3.98 3.61 -0.42
N SER A 68 -4.74 4.45 0.27
CA SER A 68 -5.52 3.98 1.40
C SER A 68 -6.58 2.99 0.94
N PHE A 69 -6.74 1.90 1.69
CA PHE A 69 -7.83 0.94 1.51
C PHE A 69 -8.94 1.12 2.56
N GLU A 70 -8.92 2.24 3.29
CA GLU A 70 -9.91 2.54 4.31
C GLU A 70 -11.16 3.21 3.70
N PRO A 71 -12.37 2.93 4.21
CA PRO A 71 -13.59 3.53 3.70
C PRO A 71 -13.57 5.06 3.80
N GLY A 72 -13.71 5.74 2.66
CA GLY A 72 -13.79 7.21 2.60
C GLY A 72 -12.44 7.93 2.46
N GLU A 73 -11.33 7.20 2.35
CA GLU A 73 -10.02 7.76 2.04
C GLU A 73 -9.64 7.48 0.57
N ASP A 74 -9.23 8.51 -0.19
CA ASP A 74 -8.79 8.37 -1.60
C ASP A 74 -7.34 8.88 -1.83
N TRP A 75 -6.59 9.10 -0.76
CA TRP A 75 -5.23 9.59 -0.89
C TRP A 75 -4.26 8.47 -1.32
N ARG A 76 -3.17 8.88 -1.98
CA ARG A 76 -2.10 8.00 -2.43
C ARG A 76 -0.79 8.48 -1.84
N TRP A 77 0.12 7.55 -1.59
CA TRP A 77 1.42 7.84 -1.01
C TRP A 77 2.51 7.22 -1.85
N CYS A 78 3.55 8.02 -2.11
CA CYS A 78 4.76 7.57 -2.77
C CYS A 78 5.86 7.37 -1.72
N TYR A 79 6.36 6.15 -1.58
CA TYR A 79 7.43 5.82 -0.64
C TYR A 79 8.74 6.56 -0.94
N PRO A 80 9.26 6.57 -2.19
CA PRO A 80 10.45 7.36 -2.55
C PRO A 80 10.33 8.85 -2.25
N ASP A 81 9.20 9.46 -2.60
CA ASP A 81 8.98 10.91 -2.43
C ASP A 81 8.56 11.28 -1.00
N ARG A 82 8.18 10.29 -0.19
CA ARG A 82 7.69 10.44 1.19
C ARG A 82 6.60 11.50 1.28
N ALA A 83 5.69 11.49 0.32
CA ALA A 83 4.65 12.50 0.16
C ALA A 83 3.36 11.89 -0.39
N ILE A 84 2.25 12.59 -0.12
CA ILE A 84 0.95 12.33 -0.76
C ILE A 84 1.02 12.78 -2.22
N VAL A 85 0.52 11.95 -3.13
CA VAL A 85 0.58 12.14 -4.59
C VAL A 85 -0.78 11.97 -5.26
#